data_AF-A0A7X8WD28-F1
#
_entry.id   AF-A0A7X8WD28-F1
#
_cell.length_a   1.000
_cell.length_b   1.000
_cell.length_c   1.000
_cell.angle_alpha   90.00
_cell.angle_beta   90.00
_cell.angle_gamma   90.00
#
_symmetry.space_group_name_H-M   'P 1'
#
loop_
_entity.id
_entity.type
_entity.pdbx_description
1 polymer ?
#
loop_
_entity_poly.entity_id
_entity_poly.type
_entity_poly.pdbx_seq_one_letter_code
_entity_poly.pdbx_strand_id
1 'polypeptide(L)'
;MNVQIEESWKTHLNSEFEKTYFQTLTDFVRNEYGEHTIYPPGKLIFNAFNLCSFDNVKVVIIGQDPYHGPGQAHGLCFSVNDGVPLPPSLLNIFKEIKNDIGVDSPTTGNLTRWAKQGVLLLNATLTVRAHQAGSHQKR
;
A
#
# COMPACT_ATOMS: atom_id res chain seq x y z
N MET A 1 -13.75 10.16 -11.94
CA MET A 1 -12.37 10.40 -11.45
C MET A 1 -11.42 9.73 -12.44
N ASN A 2 -10.30 10.33 -12.82
CA ASN A 2 -9.30 9.66 -13.66
C ASN A 2 -8.25 8.98 -12.76
N VAL A 3 -8.41 7.67 -12.52
CA VAL A 3 -7.51 6.89 -11.65
C VAL A 3 -6.15 6.74 -12.34
N GLN A 4 -5.10 7.29 -11.72
CA GLN A 4 -3.74 7.20 -12.23
C GLN A 4 -3.04 5.95 -11.67
N ILE A 5 -3.04 4.90 -12.48
CA ILE A 5 -2.26 3.68 -12.24
C ILE A 5 -1.48 3.29 -13.51
N GLU A 6 -0.55 2.36 -13.37
CA GLU A 6 0.18 1.77 -14.49
C GLU A 6 -0.79 1.14 -15.52
N GLU A 7 -0.47 1.27 -16.80
CA GLU A 7 -1.44 1.09 -17.90
C GLU A 7 -1.92 -0.36 -18.06
N SER A 8 -1.04 -1.34 -17.80
CA SER A 8 -1.46 -2.75 -17.81
C SER A 8 -2.54 -3.00 -16.76
N TRP A 9 -2.43 -2.40 -15.56
CA TRP A 9 -3.48 -2.48 -14.56
C TRP A 9 -4.77 -1.78 -14.95
N LYS A 10 -4.70 -0.61 -15.61
CA LYS A 10 -5.91 0.06 -16.09
C LYS A 10 -6.73 -0.84 -17.01
N THR A 11 -6.06 -1.55 -17.92
CA THR A 11 -6.71 -2.48 -18.85
C THR A 11 -7.54 -3.54 -18.10
N HIS A 12 -7.05 -4.02 -16.95
CA HIS A 12 -7.74 -5.05 -16.16
C HIS A 12 -8.74 -4.50 -15.12
N LEU A 13 -8.56 -3.26 -14.66
CA LEU A 13 -9.35 -2.69 -13.55
C LEU A 13 -10.32 -1.59 -13.99
N ASN A 14 -10.30 -1.15 -15.25
CA ASN A 14 -11.13 -0.03 -15.70
C ASN A 14 -12.62 -0.25 -15.40
N SER A 15 -13.13 -1.48 -15.58
CA SER A 15 -14.52 -1.82 -15.28
C SER A 15 -14.88 -1.66 -13.80
N GLU A 16 -13.93 -1.78 -12.87
CA GLU A 16 -14.18 -1.52 -11.45
C GLU A 16 -14.35 -0.03 -11.18
N PHE A 17 -13.59 0.83 -11.86
CA PHE A 17 -13.64 2.28 -11.67
C PHE A 17 -14.94 2.92 -12.16
N GLU A 18 -15.64 2.25 -13.07
CA GLU A 18 -16.93 2.69 -13.62
C GLU A 18 -18.11 2.32 -12.71
N LYS A 19 -17.95 1.36 -11.79
CA LYS A 19 -19.04 0.88 -10.93
C LYS A 19 -19.43 1.93 -9.89
N THR A 20 -20.72 1.93 -9.54
CA THR A 20 -21.30 2.86 -8.56
C THR A 20 -20.60 2.80 -7.21
N TYR A 21 -20.23 1.60 -6.74
CA TYR A 21 -19.54 1.46 -5.45
C TYR A 21 -18.20 2.22 -5.43
N PHE A 22 -17.46 2.22 -6.54
CA PHE A 22 -16.16 2.86 -6.61
C PHE A 22 -16.29 4.39 -6.62
N GLN A 23 -17.35 4.91 -7.26
CA GLN A 23 -17.69 6.33 -7.20
C GLN A 23 -18.02 6.75 -5.76
N THR A 24 -18.89 6.00 -5.07
CA THR A 24 -19.22 6.23 -3.67
C THR A 24 -17.99 6.16 -2.76
N LEU A 25 -17.13 5.15 -2.95
CA LEU A 25 -15.88 4.99 -2.21
C LEU A 25 -14.93 6.18 -2.43
N THR A 26 -14.80 6.63 -3.68
CA THR A 26 -13.94 7.75 -4.03
C THR A 26 -14.41 9.05 -3.39
N ASP A 27 -15.72 9.31 -3.38
CA ASP A 27 -16.28 10.50 -2.76
C ASP A 27 -16.11 10.47 -1.23
N PHE A 28 -16.34 9.30 -0.61
CA PHE A 28 -16.02 9.07 0.80
C PHE A 28 -14.55 9.38 1.10
N VAL A 29 -13.62 8.78 0.36
CA VAL A 29 -12.18 8.99 0.57
C VAL A 29 -11.81 10.46 0.34
N ARG A 30 -12.35 11.13 -0.67
CA ARG A 30 -12.08 12.55 -0.93
C ARG A 30 -12.52 13.43 0.24
N ASN A 31 -13.70 13.17 0.81
CA ASN A 31 -14.19 13.89 1.98
C ASN A 31 -13.30 13.62 3.21
N GLU A 32 -12.90 12.36 3.43
CA GLU A 32 -11.97 12.00 4.52
C GLU A 32 -10.64 12.77 4.43
N TYR A 33 -10.04 12.93 3.24
CA TYR A 33 -8.83 13.76 3.07
C TYR A 33 -9.07 15.26 3.30
N GLY A 34 -10.31 15.75 3.15
CA GLY A 34 -10.67 17.14 3.40
C GLY A 34 -10.87 17.46 4.89
N GLU A 35 -11.30 16.47 5.68
CA GLU A 35 -11.68 16.65 7.08
C GLU A 35 -10.66 16.07 8.07
N HIS A 36 -9.85 15.12 7.63
CA HIS A 36 -8.97 14.34 8.49
C HIS A 36 -7.59 14.10 7.87
N THR A 37 -6.62 13.78 8.73
CA THR A 37 -5.32 13.27 8.28
C THR A 37 -5.47 11.82 7.86
N ILE A 38 -5.38 11.56 6.56
CA ILE A 38 -5.47 10.21 5.96
C ILE A 38 -4.11 9.78 5.43
N TYR A 39 -3.79 8.50 5.60
CA TYR A 39 -2.59 7.85 5.08
C TYR A 39 -2.93 6.73 4.10
N PRO A 40 -2.07 6.50 3.07
CA PRO A 40 -0.91 7.31 2.69
C PRO A 40 -1.34 8.67 2.09
N PRO A 41 -0.43 9.58 1.70
CA PRO A 41 -0.80 10.73 0.87
C PRO A 41 -1.54 10.31 -0.40
N GLY A 42 -2.55 11.08 -0.86
CA GLY A 42 -3.46 10.67 -1.93
C GLY A 42 -2.79 10.18 -3.23
N LYS A 43 -1.68 10.80 -3.63
CA LYS A 43 -0.89 10.40 -4.81
C LYS A 43 -0.22 9.01 -4.68
N LEU A 44 -0.14 8.47 -3.48
CA LEU A 44 0.49 7.19 -3.17
C LEU A 44 -0.52 6.08 -2.86
N ILE A 45 -1.84 6.33 -2.92
CA ILE A 45 -2.86 5.30 -2.65
C ILE A 45 -2.65 4.05 -3.52
N PHE A 46 -2.33 4.25 -4.80
CA PHE A 46 -2.15 3.17 -5.76
C PHE A 46 -0.66 2.86 -6.05
N ASN A 47 0.26 3.21 -5.15
CA ASN A 47 1.70 3.08 -5.41
C ASN A 47 2.13 1.63 -5.70
N ALA A 48 1.50 0.63 -5.08
CA ALA A 48 1.75 -0.79 -5.37
C ALA A 48 1.53 -1.14 -6.86
N PHE A 49 0.45 -0.63 -7.46
CA PHE A 49 0.13 -0.84 -8.89
C PHE A 49 1.11 -0.09 -9.80
N ASN A 50 1.59 1.08 -9.37
CA ASN A 50 2.56 1.87 -10.13
C ASN A 50 3.97 1.28 -10.14
N LEU A 51 4.37 0.61 -9.06
CA LEU A 51 5.71 0.04 -8.91
C LEU A 51 5.83 -1.39 -9.44
N CYS A 52 4.72 -2.07 -9.65
CA CYS A 52 4.66 -3.45 -10.12
C CYS A 52 3.53 -3.57 -11.15
N SER A 53 3.86 -3.53 -12.45
CA SER A 53 2.87 -3.69 -13.53
C SER A 53 2.25 -5.09 -13.50
N PHE A 54 1.05 -5.24 -14.06
CA PHE A 54 0.29 -6.49 -14.09
C PHE A 54 1.12 -7.66 -14.64
N ASP A 55 1.76 -7.45 -15.79
CA ASP A 55 2.55 -8.49 -16.47
C ASP A 55 3.84 -8.89 -15.72
N ASN A 56 4.31 -8.04 -14.79
CA ASN A 56 5.53 -8.28 -14.02
C ASN A 56 5.26 -8.92 -12.66
N VAL A 57 4.00 -9.11 -12.27
CA VAL A 57 3.65 -9.72 -10.97
C VAL A 57 4.15 -11.17 -10.94
N LYS A 58 4.94 -11.48 -9.90
CA LYS A 58 5.45 -12.82 -9.59
C LYS A 58 4.97 -13.32 -8.23
N VAL A 59 4.87 -12.40 -7.27
CA VAL A 59 4.47 -12.69 -5.89
C VAL A 59 3.48 -11.62 -5.45
N VAL A 60 2.44 -12.01 -4.71
CA VAL A 60 1.51 -11.07 -4.07
C VAL A 60 1.62 -11.24 -2.56
N ILE A 61 1.89 -10.15 -1.85
CA ILE A 61 1.86 -10.10 -0.38
C ILE A 61 0.72 -9.18 0.02
N ILE A 62 -0.22 -9.71 0.80
CA ILE A 62 -1.43 -9.00 1.21
C ILE A 62 -1.30 -8.56 2.68
N GLY A 63 -1.35 -7.25 2.90
CA GLY A 63 -1.55 -6.65 4.22
C GLY A 63 -3.01 -6.28 4.45
N GLN A 64 -3.31 -5.79 5.66
CA GLN A 64 -4.68 -5.44 6.06
C GLN A 64 -5.04 -4.01 5.64
N ASP A 65 -4.43 -3.03 6.30
CA ASP A 65 -4.59 -1.60 6.07
C ASP A 65 -3.24 -0.88 6.20
N PRO A 66 -3.08 0.36 5.71
CA PRO A 66 -1.81 1.07 5.79
C PRO A 66 -1.41 1.35 7.25
N TYR A 67 -0.13 1.61 7.48
CA TYR A 67 0.30 2.18 8.75
C TYR A 67 -0.38 3.54 8.98
N HIS A 68 -0.85 3.75 10.21
CA HIS A 68 -1.66 4.92 10.59
C HIS A 68 -0.85 6.02 11.30
N GLY A 69 0.48 5.94 11.32
CA GLY A 69 1.37 6.95 11.89
C GLY A 69 2.00 7.88 10.83
N PRO A 70 2.41 9.10 11.21
CA PRO A 70 3.00 10.07 10.30
C PRO A 70 4.24 9.54 9.58
N GLY A 71 4.28 9.76 8.26
CA GLY A 71 5.43 9.39 7.42
C GLY A 71 5.64 7.89 7.20
N GLN A 72 4.83 7.01 7.80
CA GLN A 72 5.02 5.56 7.69
C GLN A 72 4.54 5.03 6.34
N ALA A 73 3.23 5.12 6.07
CA ALA A 73 2.65 4.53 4.88
C ALA A 73 2.96 5.31 3.60
N HIS A 74 3.37 4.58 2.56
CA HIS A 74 3.63 5.11 1.22
C HIS A 74 3.01 4.27 0.10
N GLY A 75 1.93 3.53 0.42
CA GLY A 75 1.15 2.78 -0.57
C GLY A 75 1.64 1.36 -0.87
N LEU A 76 2.53 0.81 -0.03
CA LEU A 76 3.00 -0.56 -0.09
C LEU A 76 2.74 -1.24 1.27
N CYS A 77 2.17 -2.44 1.27
CA CYS A 77 1.95 -3.18 2.53
C CYS A 77 3.28 -3.50 3.22
N PHE A 78 3.28 -3.49 4.56
CA PHE A 78 4.44 -3.69 5.45
C PHE A 78 5.62 -2.72 5.29
N SER A 79 5.67 -1.91 4.23
CA SER A 79 6.78 -1.00 3.99
C SER A 79 6.61 0.34 4.68
N VAL A 80 7.73 0.91 5.12
CA VAL A 80 7.81 2.31 5.61
C VAL A 80 8.84 3.12 4.82
N ASN A 81 8.72 4.45 4.85
CA ASN A 81 9.73 5.34 4.27
C ASN A 81 11.09 5.22 4.99
N ASP A 82 12.16 5.62 4.30
CA ASP A 82 13.49 5.70 4.90
C ASP A 82 13.53 6.68 6.09
N GLY A 83 14.30 6.34 7.12
CA GLY A 83 14.39 7.12 8.36
C GLY A 83 13.24 6.90 9.35
N VAL A 84 12.20 6.14 8.98
CA VAL A 84 11.12 5.74 9.89
C VAL A 84 11.54 4.50 10.69
N PRO A 85 11.30 4.45 12.02
CA PRO A 85 11.53 3.25 12.80
C PRO A 85 10.78 2.03 12.24
N LEU A 86 11.47 0.90 12.17
CA LEU A 86 10.88 -0.34 11.64
C LEU A 86 9.71 -0.81 12.52
N PRO A 87 8.50 -0.96 11.96
CA PRO A 87 7.37 -1.47 12.71
C PRO A 87 7.59 -2.92 13.17
N PRO A 88 6.94 -3.38 14.27
CA PRO A 88 7.11 -4.73 14.79
C PRO A 88 6.86 -5.85 13.76
N SER A 89 5.84 -5.70 12.92
CA SER A 89 5.55 -6.67 11.86
C SER A 89 6.69 -6.78 10.84
N LEU A 90 7.28 -5.65 10.44
CA LEU A 90 8.39 -5.63 9.50
C LEU A 90 9.67 -6.20 10.10
N LEU A 91 9.92 -5.93 11.39
CA LEU A 91 11.02 -6.56 12.14
C LEU A 91 10.87 -8.09 12.15
N ASN A 92 9.65 -8.59 12.36
CA ASN A 92 9.40 -10.03 12.33
C ASN A 92 9.60 -10.63 10.93
N ILE A 93 9.19 -9.92 9.87
CA ILE A 93 9.47 -10.33 8.48
C ILE A 93 10.99 -10.44 8.24
N PHE A 94 11.78 -9.46 8.69
CA PHE A 94 13.23 -9.54 8.50
C PHE A 94 13.92 -10.61 9.37
N LYS A 95 13.43 -10.86 10.58
CA LYS A 95 13.88 -12.00 11.40
C LYS A 95 13.61 -13.33 10.69
N GLU A 96 12.43 -13.48 10.11
CA GLU A 96 12.08 -14.70 9.38
C GLU A 96 12.96 -14.89 8.14
N ILE A 97 13.20 -13.82 7.36
CA ILE A 97 14.12 -13.86 6.22
C ILE A 97 15.53 -14.29 6.65
N LYS A 98 16.02 -13.80 7.80
CA LYS A 98 17.32 -14.22 8.34
C LYS A 98 17.34 -15.71 8.70
N ASN A 99 16.27 -16.21 9.31
CA ASN A 99 16.16 -17.60 9.72
C ASN A 99 16.01 -18.56 8.52
N ASP A 100 15.24 -18.17 7.52
CA ASP A 100 14.91 -18.99 6.35
C ASP A 100 16.08 -19.04 5.35
N ILE A 101 16.57 -17.89 4.91
CA ILE A 101 17.57 -17.80 3.83
C ILE A 101 18.91 -17.16 4.24
N GLY A 102 19.11 -16.90 5.53
CA GLY A 102 20.39 -16.43 6.06
C GLY A 102 20.74 -14.97 5.77
N VAL A 103 19.85 -14.22 5.11
CA VAL A 103 20.08 -12.83 4.68
C VAL A 103 19.88 -11.86 5.85
N ASP A 104 20.84 -10.97 6.06
CA ASP A 104 20.74 -9.95 7.11
C ASP A 104 19.66 -8.90 6.82
N SER A 105 19.09 -8.37 7.90
CA SER A 105 18.07 -7.33 7.82
C SER A 105 18.68 -6.05 7.22
N PRO A 106 18.06 -5.42 6.21
CA PRO A 106 18.50 -4.10 5.77
C PRO A 106 18.26 -3.06 6.86
N THR A 107 18.98 -1.95 6.80
CA THR A 107 18.78 -0.80 7.69
C THR A 107 17.52 0.00 7.35
N THR A 108 16.96 -0.20 6.16
CA THR A 108 15.75 0.46 5.66
C THR A 108 14.52 -0.45 5.72
N GLY A 109 13.38 0.14 6.11
CA GLY A 109 12.06 -0.49 6.01
C GLY A 109 11.36 -0.28 4.65
N ASN A 110 12.03 0.37 3.71
CA ASN A 110 11.51 0.62 2.37
C ASN A 110 11.64 -0.62 1.48
N LEU A 111 10.50 -1.19 1.09
CA LEU A 111 10.37 -2.42 0.32
C LEU A 111 10.14 -2.16 -1.17
N THR A 112 10.29 -0.92 -1.65
CA THR A 112 10.20 -0.59 -3.09
C THR A 112 11.13 -1.48 -3.94
N ARG A 113 12.27 -1.92 -3.39
CA ARG A 113 13.17 -2.87 -4.06
C ARG A 113 12.52 -4.21 -4.39
N TRP A 114 11.57 -4.69 -3.59
CA TRP A 114 10.81 -5.91 -3.88
C TRP A 114 9.73 -5.65 -4.93
N ALA A 115 9.02 -4.52 -4.82
CA ALA A 115 8.01 -4.12 -5.80
C ALA A 115 8.58 -4.08 -7.23
N LYS A 116 9.76 -3.46 -7.41
CA LYS A 116 10.48 -3.40 -8.69
C LYS A 116 10.90 -4.75 -9.27
N GLN A 117 10.84 -5.83 -8.48
CA GLN A 117 11.21 -7.19 -8.91
C GLN A 117 9.98 -8.08 -9.19
N GLY A 118 8.77 -7.52 -9.11
CA GLY A 118 7.52 -8.25 -9.34
C GLY A 118 6.78 -8.66 -8.07
N VAL A 119 7.11 -8.10 -6.90
CA VAL A 119 6.37 -8.36 -5.66
C VAL A 119 5.28 -7.30 -5.47
N LEU A 120 4.03 -7.67 -5.73
CA LEU A 120 2.89 -6.78 -5.48
C LEU A 120 2.60 -6.71 -3.98
N LEU A 121 2.98 -5.58 -3.36
CA LEU A 121 2.79 -5.30 -1.92
C LEU A 121 1.47 -4.56 -1.68
N LEU A 122 0.36 -5.30 -1.66
CA LEU A 122 -1.00 -4.75 -1.64
C LEU A 122 -1.62 -4.82 -0.24
N ASN A 123 -2.32 -3.78 0.20
CA ASN A 123 -3.22 -3.88 1.37
C ASN A 123 -4.65 -4.15 0.90
N ALA A 124 -5.44 -4.87 1.69
CA ALA A 124 -6.87 -5.08 1.43
C ALA A 124 -7.67 -3.77 1.50
N THR A 125 -7.30 -2.87 2.41
CA THR A 125 -7.79 -1.49 2.48
C THR A 125 -6.63 -0.55 2.12
N LEU A 126 -6.86 0.43 1.24
CA LEU A 126 -5.79 1.27 0.70
C LEU A 126 -5.58 2.61 1.44
N THR A 127 -6.49 3.00 2.32
CA THR A 127 -6.41 4.23 3.10
C THR A 127 -6.79 3.99 4.56
N VAL A 128 -6.28 4.83 5.46
CA VAL A 128 -6.59 4.78 6.89
C VAL A 128 -6.50 6.18 7.49
N ARG A 129 -7.30 6.45 8.51
CA ARG A 129 -7.22 7.70 9.27
C ARG A 129 -6.08 7.63 10.28
N ALA A 130 -5.38 8.74 10.48
CA ALA A 130 -4.27 8.82 11.43
C ALA A 130 -4.69 8.31 12.82
N HIS A 131 -3.87 7.42 13.39
CA HIS A 131 -4.07 6.80 14.71
C HIS A 131 -5.36 5.97 14.87
N GLN A 132 -6.07 5.64 13.79
CA GLN A 132 -7.30 4.84 13.84
C GLN A 132 -7.19 3.64 12.90
N ALA A 133 -6.53 2.57 13.36
CA ALA A 133 -6.39 1.33 12.61
C ALA A 133 -7.76 0.81 12.15
N GLY A 134 -7.84 0.40 10.89
CA GLY A 134 -9.06 -0.15 10.30
C GLY A 134 -10.20 0.84 10.07
N SER A 135 -9.99 2.15 10.20
CA SER A 135 -11.06 3.17 10.09
C SER A 135 -11.83 3.13 8.76
N HIS A 136 -11.20 2.67 7.67
CA HIS A 136 -11.80 2.57 6.34
C HIS A 136 -12.10 1.12 5.91
N GLN A 137 -12.02 0.14 6.81
CA GLN A 137 -12.39 -1.23 6.47
C GLN A 137 -13.88 -1.30 6.09
N LYS A 138 -14.17 -2.10 5.05
CA LYS A 138 -15.54 -2.35 4.54
C LYS A 138 -16.29 -1.08 4.10
N ARG A 139 -15.55 -0.02 3.75
CA ARG A 139 -16.09 1.16 3.07
C ARG A 139 -16.15 0.95 1.57
#